data_AF-A0A258HWZ3-F1
#
_entry.id   AF-A0A258HWZ3-F1
#
_cell.length_a   1.000
_cell.length_b   1.000
_cell.length_c   1.000
_cell.angle_alpha   90.00
_cell.angle_beta   90.00
_cell.angle_gamma   90.00
#
_symmetry.space_group_name_H-M   'P 1'
#
loop_
_entity.id
_entity.type
_entity.pdbx_description
1 polymer ?
#
loop_
_entity_poly.entity_id
_entity_poly.type
_entity_poly.pdbx_seq_one_letter_code
_entity_poly.pdbx_strand_id
1 'polypeptide(L)'
;MAEYLPPANGQGVQPGDHKAGNSKTGKGKAGKNKSSRKKGRSKSRPSRNNAGSSLPPTSAGTISPPPPRVDLSQEAAQAPARVVETGNPAIAPERVTTWQKPLPHHRQAYAAIDLGTNNCRLLIARPSGEHFVVIDAFSRVVRLGEGLAQTGRLSDEAMDRALAALHVCADKLRKRNVHLARSVATEACRRATNGAAFIERVREETGIRLNIITAQEEARLAVLGCHILLEQGDGPAMIFDIGGGSTEMVLVETGETVPRILDWQSAPWGVVSLTESVGPIADSPEARAEAYAEMRRRVDEGFADFSQRVTPMREVAQAQERIRLLGTSGTVTTLASLHLELPQYDRRAVDGLIVPADSMRAISQSLAKMSYAERVAVPCIGRERSDLVVAGCAILESILDIWPADRLGIADRGIREGILRSLMAGGGEPARAPAQQRNL
;
A
#
# COMPACT_ATOMS: atom_id res chain seq x y z
N MET A 1 1.48 -12.43 -58.90
CA MET A 1 1.83 -12.04 -60.28
C MET A 1 1.39 -10.61 -60.49
N ALA A 2 2.34 -9.80 -60.98
CA ALA A 2 2.28 -8.44 -61.51
C ALA A 2 1.83 -7.31 -60.55
N GLU A 3 2.67 -6.33 -60.15
CA GLU A 3 3.39 -5.28 -60.92
C GLU A 3 2.44 -4.21 -61.50
N TYR A 4 2.68 -2.90 -61.58
CA TYR A 4 3.77 -1.99 -61.20
C TYR A 4 3.31 -0.56 -61.65
N LEU A 5 3.27 0.43 -60.72
CA LEU A 5 3.83 1.81 -60.82
C LEU A 5 3.40 2.80 -61.97
N PRO A 6 3.80 4.11 -61.94
CA PRO A 6 2.98 5.33 -62.12
C PRO A 6 3.37 6.15 -63.39
N PRO A 7 3.04 7.46 -63.52
CA PRO A 7 4.02 8.57 -63.29
C PRO A 7 3.34 9.91 -62.84
N ALA A 8 3.93 11.11 -62.66
CA ALA A 8 5.26 11.66 -62.34
C ALA A 8 5.14 13.20 -62.10
N ASN A 9 6.07 13.74 -61.31
CA ASN A 9 6.79 15.04 -61.42
C ASN A 9 6.11 16.42 -61.60
N GLY A 10 6.66 17.39 -60.84
CA GLY A 10 6.83 18.76 -61.35
C GLY A 10 7.23 19.86 -60.35
N GLN A 11 8.55 20.00 -60.06
CA GLN A 11 9.36 21.23 -59.85
C GLN A 11 8.95 22.26 -58.77
N GLY A 12 9.80 22.83 -57.89
CA GLY A 12 11.25 22.95 -57.81
C GLY A 12 11.69 24.42 -57.93
N VAL A 13 12.08 25.10 -56.82
CA VAL A 13 13.03 26.24 -56.80
C VAL A 13 13.71 26.33 -55.41
N GLN A 14 15.05 26.33 -55.42
CA GLN A 14 16.04 26.77 -54.41
C GLN A 14 16.88 27.91 -55.08
N PRO A 15 17.95 28.53 -54.51
CA PRO A 15 18.54 28.53 -53.15
C PRO A 15 19.07 29.92 -52.65
N GLY A 16 19.74 29.94 -51.48
CA GLY A 16 20.75 30.94 -51.05
C GLY A 16 20.48 31.51 -49.65
N ASP A 17 21.39 31.63 -48.68
CA ASP A 17 22.86 31.55 -48.72
C ASP A 17 23.46 31.38 -47.30
N HIS A 18 24.74 31.00 -47.28
CA HIS A 18 25.57 30.57 -46.14
C HIS A 18 25.88 31.61 -45.04
N LYS A 19 26.12 31.16 -43.79
CA LYS A 19 27.48 30.97 -43.21
C LYS A 19 27.48 30.67 -41.70
N ALA A 20 28.16 29.58 -41.36
CA ALA A 20 28.69 29.29 -40.03
C ALA A 20 30.05 30.01 -39.84
N GLY A 21 30.37 30.37 -38.59
CA GLY A 21 31.70 30.86 -38.20
C GLY A 21 31.97 30.55 -36.73
N ASN A 22 32.98 29.70 -36.49
CA ASN A 22 33.46 29.31 -35.16
C ASN A 22 34.81 29.97 -34.85
N SER A 23 34.97 30.40 -33.59
CA SER A 23 36.21 30.56 -32.79
C SER A 23 37.35 31.49 -33.29
N LYS A 24 37.72 32.50 -32.49
CA LYS A 24 38.91 32.47 -31.59
C LYS A 24 39.26 33.85 -31.00
N THR A 25 39.66 33.80 -29.72
CA THR A 25 40.69 34.59 -29.01
C THR A 25 40.54 36.10 -28.81
N GLY A 26 40.54 36.51 -27.52
CA GLY A 26 40.86 37.87 -27.07
C GLY A 26 41.04 37.94 -25.57
N LYS A 27 42.30 38.04 -25.12
CA LYS A 27 42.76 38.15 -23.71
C LYS A 27 42.31 39.47 -23.06
N GLY A 28 42.00 39.44 -21.76
CA GLY A 28 41.83 40.63 -20.93
C GLY A 28 41.90 40.36 -19.42
N LYS A 29 43.10 40.57 -18.86
CA LYS A 29 43.51 40.56 -17.44
C LYS A 29 42.51 41.24 -16.48
N ALA A 30 42.13 40.63 -15.34
CA ALA A 30 42.83 40.52 -14.05
C ALA A 30 42.64 41.70 -13.07
N GLY A 31 42.17 41.35 -11.86
CA GLY A 31 42.14 42.15 -10.64
C GLY A 31 41.22 41.48 -9.61
N LYS A 32 41.64 40.44 -8.86
CA LYS A 32 42.21 40.51 -7.48
C LYS A 32 41.55 41.63 -6.65
N ASN A 33 40.93 41.42 -5.48
CA ASN A 33 41.50 40.75 -4.29
C ASN A 33 40.50 40.76 -3.09
N LYS A 34 40.65 39.77 -2.19
CA LYS A 34 40.55 39.80 -0.70
C LYS A 34 39.19 40.11 -0.06
N SER A 35 38.54 39.18 0.64
CA SER A 35 38.88 38.45 1.89
C SER A 35 38.61 39.20 3.20
N SER A 36 38.00 38.43 4.13
CA SER A 36 37.85 38.65 5.57
C SER A 36 36.75 39.66 5.97
N ARG A 37 35.96 39.48 7.04
CA ARG A 37 36.28 38.94 8.37
C ARG A 37 34.99 38.66 9.18
N LYS A 38 35.10 37.68 10.08
CA LYS A 38 34.20 37.34 11.22
C LYS A 38 33.74 38.54 12.06
N LYS A 39 32.53 38.41 12.65
CA LYS A 39 32.06 38.67 14.05
C LYS A 39 30.52 38.46 14.05
N GLY A 40 29.82 37.80 14.97
CA GLY A 40 30.05 37.44 16.36
C GLY A 40 29.22 38.33 17.30
N ARG A 41 28.03 37.86 17.76
CA ARG A 41 27.21 38.21 18.97
C ARG A 41 25.71 38.07 18.64
N SER A 42 24.91 37.17 19.23
CA SER A 42 24.45 36.92 20.61
C SER A 42 23.17 37.68 21.04
N LYS A 43 22.12 36.88 21.27
CA LYS A 43 21.04 36.97 22.28
C LYS A 43 20.15 38.22 22.36
N SER A 44 18.84 37.99 22.21
CA SER A 44 17.83 38.45 23.19
C SER A 44 16.59 37.55 23.19
N ARG A 45 16.27 37.02 24.38
CA ARG A 45 14.93 36.57 24.82
C ARG A 45 14.11 37.81 25.18
N PRO A 46 12.78 37.67 25.27
CA PRO A 46 12.06 38.27 26.39
C PRO A 46 11.33 37.23 27.24
N SER A 47 11.18 37.60 28.50
CA SER A 47 10.61 36.86 29.62
C SER A 47 9.08 36.99 29.71
N ARG A 48 8.52 36.03 30.44
CA ARG A 48 7.15 35.93 30.99
C ARG A 48 6.64 37.22 31.65
N ASN A 49 5.32 37.38 31.65
CA ASN A 49 4.58 37.88 32.80
C ASN A 49 3.27 37.10 33.00
N ASN A 50 2.85 37.03 34.26
CA ASN A 50 1.91 36.11 34.87
C ASN A 50 0.85 36.94 35.63
N ALA A 51 -0.43 36.58 35.53
CA ALA A 51 -1.54 36.92 36.43
C ALA A 51 -2.76 36.11 35.92
N GLY A 52 -3.59 35.39 36.68
CA GLY A 52 -3.86 35.29 38.11
C GLY A 52 -5.38 35.23 38.30
N SER A 53 -5.94 34.10 38.78
CA SER A 53 -7.27 33.93 39.45
C SER A 53 -7.61 32.42 39.49
N SER A 54 -7.44 31.73 40.63
CA SER A 54 -8.36 31.56 41.78
C SER A 54 -9.43 30.46 41.58
N LEU A 55 -9.20 29.30 42.24
CA LEU A 55 -10.16 28.23 42.58
C LEU A 55 -11.15 28.72 43.67
N PRO A 56 -12.28 28.01 43.95
CA PRO A 56 -12.26 26.92 44.98
C PRO A 56 -13.32 25.78 44.68
N PRO A 57 -13.67 24.84 45.60
CA PRO A 57 -13.47 23.39 45.38
C PRO A 57 -14.73 22.50 45.60
N THR A 58 -14.65 21.21 45.24
CA THR A 58 -15.43 20.04 45.78
C THR A 58 -14.95 18.79 45.03
N SER A 59 -14.82 17.57 45.52
CA SER A 59 -14.93 16.90 46.82
C SER A 59 -14.36 15.48 46.60
N ALA A 60 -13.68 14.94 47.60
CA ALA A 60 -12.91 13.70 47.52
C ALA A 60 -13.79 12.43 47.42
N GLY A 61 -13.36 11.47 46.60
CA GLY A 61 -13.79 10.07 46.62
C GLY A 61 -12.57 9.17 46.78
N THR A 62 -12.48 8.50 47.92
CA THR A 62 -11.44 7.54 48.34
C THR A 62 -11.41 6.27 47.50
N ILE A 63 -10.21 5.86 47.04
CA ILE A 63 -9.93 4.50 46.55
C ILE A 63 -8.69 3.97 47.28
N SER A 64 -8.84 2.85 47.98
CA SER A 64 -7.80 2.14 48.73
C SER A 64 -6.80 1.40 47.82
N PRO A 65 -5.54 1.22 48.24
CA PRO A 65 -4.53 0.48 47.47
C PRO A 65 -4.60 -1.05 47.70
N PRO A 66 -4.07 -1.87 46.76
CA PRO A 66 -4.03 -3.33 46.88
C PRO A 66 -2.86 -3.83 47.76
N PRO A 67 -2.91 -5.07 48.28
CA PRO A 67 -1.91 -5.62 49.21
C PRO A 67 -0.62 -6.10 48.52
N PRO A 68 0.48 -6.28 49.28
CA PRO A 68 1.82 -6.50 48.72
C PRO A 68 2.08 -7.96 48.32
N ARG A 69 2.99 -8.13 47.36
CA ARG A 69 3.53 -9.40 46.89
C ARG A 69 4.61 -9.92 47.85
N VAL A 70 4.59 -11.22 48.11
CA VAL A 70 5.57 -11.94 48.93
C VAL A 70 6.72 -12.39 48.02
N ASP A 71 7.95 -12.05 48.43
CA ASP A 71 9.21 -12.49 47.85
C ASP A 71 9.66 -13.79 48.54
N LEU A 72 10.04 -14.80 47.78
CA LEU A 72 10.65 -16.03 48.30
C LEU A 72 12.00 -16.19 47.60
N SER A 73 13.02 -15.65 48.24
CA SER A 73 14.42 -15.93 47.95
C SER A 73 15.06 -16.67 49.13
N GLN A 74 15.79 -17.73 48.76
CA GLN A 74 16.92 -18.34 49.47
C GLN A 74 16.65 -19.16 50.74
N GLU A 75 16.83 -20.47 50.61
CA GLU A 75 17.61 -21.24 51.59
C GLU A 75 18.62 -22.14 50.84
N ALA A 76 19.89 -21.96 51.21
CA ALA A 76 21.04 -22.70 50.74
C ALA A 76 21.68 -23.41 51.94
N ALA A 77 21.95 -24.70 51.83
CA ALA A 77 22.85 -25.53 52.64
C ALA A 77 22.54 -27.00 52.31
N GLN A 78 23.43 -27.97 52.17
CA GLN A 78 24.86 -28.12 52.40
C GLN A 78 25.27 -29.39 51.63
N ALA A 79 26.47 -29.41 51.06
CA ALA A 79 27.10 -30.62 50.52
C ALA A 79 27.81 -31.41 51.64
N PRO A 80 27.99 -32.72 51.45
CA PRO A 80 29.28 -33.32 51.77
C PRO A 80 29.89 -34.09 50.58
N ALA A 81 31.20 -34.29 50.68
CA ALA A 81 32.11 -34.61 49.59
C ALA A 81 32.37 -36.12 49.39
N ARG A 82 32.64 -36.44 48.11
CA ARG A 82 33.57 -37.45 47.54
C ARG A 82 33.45 -38.94 47.90
N VAL A 83 33.24 -39.73 46.84
CA VAL A 83 34.12 -40.88 46.50
C VAL A 83 34.38 -40.83 44.99
N VAL A 84 35.65 -40.95 44.60
CA VAL A 84 36.10 -41.07 43.20
C VAL A 84 36.39 -42.54 42.96
N GLU A 85 35.64 -43.18 42.08
CA GLU A 85 35.99 -44.48 41.50
C GLU A 85 36.10 -44.35 39.99
N THR A 86 37.24 -44.81 39.48
CA THR A 86 37.67 -44.82 38.09
C THR A 86 37.02 -45.98 37.34
N GLY A 87 36.27 -45.69 36.27
CA GLY A 87 35.72 -46.68 35.35
C GLY A 87 35.51 -46.09 33.95
N ASN A 88 35.89 -46.88 32.93
CA ASN A 88 36.02 -46.60 31.49
C ASN A 88 34.86 -45.81 30.83
N PRO A 89 35.08 -45.06 29.71
CA PRO A 89 34.08 -44.17 29.13
C PRO A 89 33.01 -44.96 28.37
N ALA A 90 31.77 -44.89 28.84
CA ALA A 90 30.61 -45.31 28.07
C ALA A 90 30.17 -44.16 27.15
N ILE A 91 30.07 -44.47 25.86
CA ILE A 91 29.56 -43.59 24.81
C ILE A 91 28.18 -43.08 25.21
N ALA A 92 28.03 -41.77 25.39
CA ALA A 92 26.75 -41.14 25.66
C ALA A 92 25.83 -41.31 24.43
N PRO A 93 24.57 -41.76 24.58
CA PRO A 93 23.64 -41.77 23.46
C PRO A 93 23.37 -40.34 23.03
N GLU A 94 23.48 -40.11 21.72
CA GLU A 94 23.14 -38.84 21.07
C GLU A 94 21.78 -38.35 21.54
N ARG A 95 21.70 -37.05 21.87
CA ARG A 95 20.42 -36.38 22.09
C ARG A 95 19.60 -36.47 20.81
N VAL A 96 18.69 -37.43 20.77
CA VAL A 96 17.59 -37.45 19.81
C VAL A 96 16.90 -36.09 19.92
N THR A 97 17.01 -35.29 18.87
CA THR A 97 16.25 -34.06 18.72
C THR A 97 14.78 -34.46 18.78
N THR A 98 14.12 -34.13 19.89
CA THR A 98 12.68 -34.32 20.01
C THR A 98 12.04 -33.52 18.89
N TRP A 99 11.50 -34.20 17.89
CA TRP A 99 10.61 -33.62 16.90
C TRP A 99 9.50 -32.90 17.66
N GLN A 100 9.59 -31.57 17.76
CA GLN A 100 8.54 -30.78 18.39
C GLN A 100 7.29 -30.99 17.56
N LYS A 101 6.27 -31.62 18.16
CA LYS A 101 4.96 -31.79 17.56
C LYS A 101 4.50 -30.42 17.03
N PRO A 102 4.00 -30.32 15.78
CA PRO A 102 3.51 -29.05 15.26
C PRO A 102 2.55 -28.42 16.27
N LEU A 103 2.69 -27.11 16.51
CA LEU A 103 1.74 -26.40 17.36
C LEU A 103 0.32 -26.66 16.83
N PRO A 104 -0.68 -26.81 17.71
CA PRO A 104 -2.07 -26.90 17.28
C PRO A 104 -2.41 -25.76 16.31
N HIS A 105 -3.22 -26.02 15.29
CA HIS A 105 -3.53 -25.05 14.21
C HIS A 105 -3.87 -23.63 14.73
N HIS A 106 -4.66 -23.53 15.80
CA HIS A 106 -5.04 -22.26 16.44
C HIS A 106 -3.88 -21.47 17.09
N ARG A 107 -2.69 -22.07 17.24
CA ARG A 107 -1.47 -21.43 17.76
C ARG A 107 -0.43 -21.12 16.69
N GLN A 108 -0.61 -21.62 15.46
CA GLN A 108 0.30 -21.38 14.35
C GLN A 108 0.16 -19.94 13.85
N ALA A 109 1.29 -19.27 13.64
CA ALA A 109 1.31 -17.93 13.08
C ALA A 109 1.43 -18.01 11.56
N TYR A 110 0.59 -17.26 10.85
CA TYR A 110 0.60 -17.13 9.39
C TYR A 110 0.97 -15.71 9.02
N ALA A 111 1.60 -15.54 7.85
CA ALA A 111 1.96 -14.21 7.37
C ALA A 111 1.57 -13.97 5.92
N ALA A 112 1.21 -12.72 5.64
CA ALA A 112 1.02 -12.20 4.31
C ALA A 112 1.99 -11.03 4.09
N ILE A 113 2.82 -11.12 3.05
CA ILE A 113 3.63 -10.00 2.56
C ILE A 113 3.04 -9.54 1.24
N ASP A 114 2.86 -8.22 1.11
CA ASP A 114 2.35 -7.55 -0.06
C ASP A 114 3.34 -6.45 -0.46
N LEU A 115 4.00 -6.63 -1.60
CA LEU A 115 4.89 -5.66 -2.21
C LEU A 115 4.19 -5.03 -3.42
N GLY A 116 3.54 -3.90 -3.17
CA GLY A 116 2.88 -3.11 -4.20
C GLY A 116 3.76 -1.98 -4.75
N THR A 117 3.19 -1.23 -5.69
CA THR A 117 3.85 -0.09 -6.36
C THR A 117 4.28 1.01 -5.39
N ASN A 118 3.51 1.28 -4.33
CA ASN A 118 3.80 2.36 -3.38
C ASN A 118 4.29 1.86 -2.01
N ASN A 119 3.72 0.77 -1.49
CA ASN A 119 3.96 0.29 -0.14
C ASN A 119 4.43 -1.16 -0.11
N CYS A 120 5.33 -1.47 0.83
CA CYS A 120 5.62 -2.83 1.26
C CYS A 120 4.96 -3.06 2.62
N ARG A 121 4.15 -4.11 2.72
CA ARG A 121 3.33 -4.40 3.91
C ARG A 121 3.47 -5.85 4.32
N LEU A 122 3.43 -6.08 5.64
CA LEU A 122 3.41 -7.40 6.26
C LEU A 122 2.29 -7.43 7.30
N LEU A 123 1.56 -8.53 7.33
CA LEU A 123 0.59 -8.85 8.37
C LEU A 123 0.87 -10.26 8.89
N ILE A 124 0.99 -10.42 10.21
CA ILE A 124 1.16 -11.71 10.88
C ILE A 124 -0.03 -11.92 11.81
N ALA A 125 -0.70 -13.07 11.68
CA ALA A 125 -1.89 -13.38 12.45
C ALA A 125 -1.95 -14.84 12.90
N ARG A 126 -2.80 -15.12 13.89
CA ARG A 126 -3.15 -16.47 14.35
C ARG A 126 -4.64 -16.72 14.16
N PRO A 127 -5.06 -17.94 13.77
CA PRO A 127 -6.47 -18.30 13.71
C PRO A 127 -7.14 -18.13 15.09
N SER A 128 -8.40 -17.70 15.09
CA SER A 128 -9.22 -17.50 16.29
C SER A 128 -10.69 -17.71 15.93
N GLY A 129 -11.18 -18.95 16.03
CA GLY A 129 -12.50 -19.33 15.52
C GLY A 129 -12.60 -19.11 14.01
N GLU A 130 -13.69 -18.49 13.57
CA GLU A 130 -13.94 -18.07 12.17
C GLU A 130 -13.13 -16.82 11.74
N HIS A 131 -12.30 -16.29 12.62
CA HIS A 131 -11.53 -15.07 12.42
C HIS A 131 -10.05 -15.30 12.69
N PHE A 132 -9.26 -14.23 12.65
CA PHE A 132 -7.87 -14.25 13.06
C PHE A 132 -7.53 -13.01 13.87
N VAL A 133 -6.55 -13.16 14.76
CA VAL A 133 -6.01 -12.06 15.55
C VAL A 133 -4.66 -11.68 14.96
N VAL A 134 -4.51 -10.40 14.59
CA VAL A 134 -3.24 -9.82 14.16
C VAL A 134 -2.30 -9.73 15.35
N ILE A 135 -1.13 -10.35 15.25
CA ILE A 135 -0.11 -10.36 16.31
C ILE A 135 1.11 -9.51 15.99
N ASP A 136 1.33 -9.18 14.72
CA ASP A 136 2.34 -8.25 14.25
C ASP A 136 1.93 -7.66 12.89
N ALA A 137 2.37 -6.43 12.63
CA ALA A 137 2.16 -5.76 11.37
C ALA A 137 3.37 -4.87 11.05
N PHE A 138 3.55 -4.60 9.77
CA PHE A 138 4.53 -3.64 9.27
C PHE A 138 4.01 -3.03 7.97
N SER A 139 4.28 -1.74 7.80
CA SER A 139 3.98 -1.01 6.58
C SER A 139 5.07 0.03 6.37
N ARG A 140 5.59 0.12 5.16
CA ARG A 140 6.53 1.16 4.77
C ARG A 140 6.27 1.62 3.35
N VAL A 141 6.27 2.93 3.16
CA VAL A 141 6.28 3.56 1.84
C VAL A 141 7.65 3.28 1.20
N VAL A 142 7.65 2.61 0.05
CA VAL A 142 8.87 2.25 -0.69
C VAL A 142 8.90 2.90 -2.07
N ARG A 143 7.74 3.30 -2.62
CA ARG A 143 7.59 3.89 -3.96
C ARG A 143 8.33 3.06 -5.01
N LEU A 144 8.09 1.75 -5.03
CA LEU A 144 8.78 0.81 -5.90
C LEU A 144 8.56 1.12 -7.40
N GLY A 145 7.37 1.60 -7.75
CA GLY A 145 7.03 1.94 -9.13
C GLY A 145 7.33 3.39 -9.54
N GLU A 146 8.10 4.16 -8.75
CA GLU A 146 8.47 5.52 -9.15
C GLU A 146 9.29 5.50 -10.45
N GLY A 147 8.93 6.35 -11.41
CA GLY A 147 9.58 6.44 -12.73
C GLY A 147 9.35 5.22 -13.63
N LEU A 148 8.55 4.24 -13.21
CA LEU A 148 8.31 3.01 -13.98
C LEU A 148 7.55 3.30 -15.27
N ALA A 149 6.61 4.24 -15.24
CA ALA A 149 5.80 4.60 -16.41
C ALA A 149 6.66 5.12 -17.57
N GLN A 150 7.72 5.89 -17.27
CA GLN A 150 8.60 6.49 -18.27
C GLN A 150 9.75 5.57 -18.68
N THR A 151 10.28 4.78 -17.76
CA THR A 151 11.51 4.00 -17.99
C THR A 151 11.26 2.54 -18.34
N GLY A 152 10.08 1.99 -17.99
CA GLY A 152 9.78 0.56 -18.09
C GLY A 152 10.60 -0.33 -17.14
N ARG A 153 11.28 0.28 -16.14
CA ARG A 153 12.19 -0.39 -15.21
C ARG A 153 11.99 0.11 -13.78
N LEU A 154 12.25 -0.76 -12.80
CA LEU A 154 12.43 -0.36 -11.40
C LEU A 154 13.80 0.32 -11.27
N SER A 155 13.86 1.48 -10.61
CA SER A 155 15.12 2.15 -10.30
C SER A 155 15.89 1.41 -9.21
N ASP A 156 17.22 1.55 -9.20
CA ASP A 156 18.08 0.94 -8.20
C ASP A 156 17.74 1.47 -6.79
N GLU A 157 17.48 2.77 -6.67
CA GLU A 157 17.09 3.39 -5.40
C GLU A 157 15.77 2.85 -4.86
N ALA A 158 14.78 2.62 -5.73
CA ALA A 158 13.48 2.07 -5.32
C ALA A 158 13.60 0.60 -4.92
N MET A 159 14.39 -0.19 -5.66
CA MET A 159 14.69 -1.58 -5.31
C MET A 159 15.41 -1.67 -3.96
N ASP A 160 16.38 -0.81 -3.68
CA ASP A 160 17.13 -0.81 -2.43
C ASP A 160 16.24 -0.44 -1.23
N ARG A 161 15.35 0.55 -1.36
CA ARG A 161 14.37 0.89 -0.31
C ARG A 161 13.40 -0.25 -0.03
N ALA A 162 12.91 -0.91 -1.08
CA ALA A 162 12.02 -2.06 -0.97
C ALA A 162 12.72 -3.26 -0.33
N LEU A 163 13.96 -3.55 -0.73
CA LEU A 163 14.78 -4.60 -0.16
C LEU A 163 15.04 -4.38 1.34
N ALA A 164 15.41 -3.16 1.71
CA ALA A 164 15.56 -2.78 3.12
C ALA A 164 14.25 -3.02 3.92
N ALA A 165 13.07 -2.92 3.28
CA ALA A 165 11.78 -3.12 3.96
C ALA A 165 11.52 -4.60 4.14
N LEU A 166 11.86 -5.39 3.12
CA LEU A 166 11.76 -6.84 3.13
C LEU A 166 12.73 -7.49 4.13
N HIS A 167 13.90 -6.91 4.40
CA HIS A 167 14.75 -7.35 5.51
C HIS A 167 14.05 -7.22 6.87
N VAL A 168 13.35 -6.11 7.11
CA VAL A 168 12.55 -5.93 8.34
C VAL A 168 11.41 -6.94 8.39
N CYS A 169 10.76 -7.23 7.26
CA CYS A 169 9.76 -8.28 7.17
C CYS A 169 10.36 -9.66 7.52
N ALA A 170 11.51 -10.01 6.96
CA ALA A 170 12.20 -11.28 7.22
C ALA A 170 12.54 -11.45 8.71
N ASP A 171 13.03 -10.38 9.36
CA ASP A 171 13.25 -10.37 10.81
C ASP A 171 11.98 -10.64 11.61
N LYS A 172 10.87 -10.00 11.23
CA LYS A 172 9.56 -10.20 11.89
C LYS A 172 9.03 -11.61 11.70
N LEU A 173 9.13 -12.17 10.49
CA LEU A 173 8.76 -13.57 10.21
C LEU A 173 9.52 -14.54 11.11
N ARG A 174 10.84 -14.37 11.22
CA ARG A 174 11.71 -15.18 12.11
C ARG A 174 11.31 -15.03 13.57
N LYS A 175 11.22 -13.79 14.08
CA LYS A 175 10.90 -13.51 15.49
C LYS A 175 9.53 -14.06 15.92
N ARG A 176 8.56 -14.12 15.01
CA ARG A 176 7.21 -14.64 15.30
C ARG A 176 7.04 -16.13 15.04
N ASN A 177 8.09 -16.84 14.64
CA ASN A 177 8.05 -18.26 14.27
C ASN A 177 6.88 -18.56 13.34
N VAL A 178 6.77 -17.79 12.25
CA VAL A 178 5.71 -17.95 11.26
C VAL A 178 5.78 -19.35 10.67
N HIS A 179 4.68 -20.09 10.77
CA HIS A 179 4.54 -21.44 10.24
C HIS A 179 4.49 -21.43 8.71
N LEU A 180 3.64 -20.56 8.15
CA LEU A 180 3.48 -20.42 6.71
C LEU A 180 3.31 -18.95 6.34
N ALA A 181 4.06 -18.51 5.34
CA ALA A 181 3.97 -17.18 4.77
C ALA A 181 3.67 -17.28 3.28
N ARG A 182 2.79 -16.41 2.78
CA ARG A 182 2.66 -16.16 1.35
C ARG A 182 3.02 -14.70 1.09
N SER A 183 3.92 -14.52 0.13
CA SER A 183 4.48 -13.21 -0.20
C SER A 183 4.20 -12.94 -1.68
N VAL A 184 3.58 -11.82 -1.97
CA VAL A 184 3.20 -11.43 -3.33
C VAL A 184 3.84 -10.10 -3.71
N ALA A 185 4.15 -9.96 -4.99
CA ALA A 185 4.49 -8.70 -5.62
C ALA A 185 3.46 -8.39 -6.71
N THR A 186 3.06 -7.13 -6.84
CA THR A 186 1.94 -6.77 -7.71
C THR A 186 2.37 -5.97 -8.94
N GLU A 187 1.61 -4.95 -9.33
CA GLU A 187 1.71 -4.22 -10.59
C GLU A 187 3.15 -3.80 -10.95
N ALA A 188 3.90 -3.22 -10.00
CA ALA A 188 5.19 -2.64 -10.35
C ALA A 188 6.19 -3.69 -10.83
N CYS A 189 6.28 -4.81 -10.11
CA CYS A 189 7.11 -5.95 -10.50
C CYS A 189 6.57 -6.65 -11.76
N ARG A 190 5.24 -6.70 -11.93
CA ARG A 190 4.60 -7.28 -13.11
C ARG A 190 4.88 -6.48 -14.39
N ARG A 191 4.92 -5.15 -14.30
CA ARG A 191 5.16 -4.25 -15.45
C ARG A 191 6.63 -4.02 -15.76
N ALA A 192 7.52 -4.04 -14.76
CA ALA A 192 8.92 -3.74 -14.97
C ALA A 192 9.67 -4.83 -15.73
N THR A 193 10.47 -4.44 -16.72
CA THR A 193 11.32 -5.38 -17.48
C THR A 193 12.39 -6.06 -16.61
N ASN A 194 12.81 -5.44 -15.51
CA ASN A 194 13.71 -6.00 -14.50
C ASN A 194 12.99 -6.54 -13.25
N GLY A 195 11.65 -6.66 -13.27
CA GLY A 195 10.87 -7.11 -12.12
C GLY A 195 11.28 -8.52 -11.64
N ALA A 196 11.41 -9.49 -12.56
CA ALA A 196 11.83 -10.85 -12.21
C ALA A 196 13.23 -10.91 -11.59
N ALA A 197 14.18 -10.13 -12.12
CA ALA A 197 15.54 -10.06 -11.57
C ALA A 197 15.55 -9.48 -10.14
N PHE A 198 14.71 -8.47 -9.89
CA PHE A 198 14.54 -7.92 -8.55
C PHE A 198 13.96 -8.95 -7.56
N ILE A 199 12.99 -9.77 -7.98
CA ILE A 199 12.44 -10.83 -7.14
C ILE A 199 13.51 -11.86 -6.75
N GLU A 200 14.39 -12.26 -7.68
CA GLU A 200 15.50 -13.16 -7.36
C GLU A 200 16.48 -12.53 -6.38
N ARG A 201 16.82 -11.25 -6.57
CA ARG A 201 17.65 -10.50 -5.61
C ARG A 201 17.03 -10.50 -4.20
N VAL A 202 15.72 -10.25 -4.08
CA VAL A 202 15.01 -10.32 -2.79
C VAL A 202 15.15 -11.72 -2.16
N ARG A 203 14.98 -12.78 -2.96
CA ARG A 203 15.10 -14.16 -2.47
C ARG A 203 16.50 -14.44 -1.94
N GLU A 204 17.53 -14.02 -2.65
CA GLU A 204 18.93 -14.24 -2.28
C GLU A 204 19.31 -13.49 -0.99
N GLU A 205 18.90 -12.24 -0.85
CA GLU A 205 19.32 -11.39 0.26
C GLU A 205 18.45 -11.56 1.52
N THR A 206 17.16 -11.87 1.37
CA THR A 206 16.21 -11.93 2.50
C THR A 206 15.69 -13.33 2.81
N GLY A 207 15.82 -14.27 1.87
CA GLY A 207 15.16 -15.58 1.92
C GLY A 207 13.66 -15.56 1.62
N ILE A 208 13.04 -14.38 1.42
CA ILE A 208 11.62 -14.26 1.09
C ILE A 208 11.41 -14.61 -0.39
N ARG A 209 10.55 -15.59 -0.65
CA ARG A 209 10.08 -15.92 -2.00
C ARG A 209 8.84 -15.10 -2.32
N LEU A 210 9.00 -14.04 -3.11
CA LEU A 210 7.90 -13.26 -3.64
C LEU A 210 7.40 -13.88 -4.95
N ASN A 211 6.08 -14.00 -5.08
CA ASN A 211 5.45 -14.40 -6.32
C ASN A 211 4.81 -13.18 -6.97
N ILE A 212 5.18 -12.87 -8.22
CA ILE A 212 4.47 -11.86 -9.00
C ILE A 212 3.10 -12.42 -9.36
N ILE A 213 2.03 -11.80 -8.86
CA ILE A 213 0.67 -12.27 -9.11
C ILE A 213 0.03 -11.56 -10.31
N THR A 214 -0.90 -12.26 -10.98
CA THR A 214 -1.72 -11.67 -12.03
C THR A 214 -2.69 -10.65 -11.44
N ALA A 215 -3.15 -9.71 -12.27
CA ALA A 215 -4.18 -8.75 -11.86
C ALA A 215 -5.48 -9.45 -11.41
N GLN A 216 -5.80 -10.59 -12.02
CA GLN A 216 -6.95 -11.42 -11.62
C GLN A 216 -6.81 -11.95 -10.19
N GLU A 217 -5.63 -12.47 -9.84
CA GLU A 217 -5.38 -12.98 -8.48
C GLU A 217 -5.33 -11.83 -7.46
N GLU A 218 -4.82 -10.67 -7.85
CA GLU A 218 -4.85 -9.43 -7.04
C GLU A 218 -6.30 -9.04 -6.71
N ALA A 219 -7.16 -8.93 -7.72
CA ALA A 219 -8.59 -8.67 -7.57
C ALA A 219 -9.29 -9.72 -6.69
N ARG A 220 -9.01 -11.02 -6.92
CA ARG A 220 -9.58 -12.11 -6.12
C ARG A 220 -9.17 -12.03 -4.65
N LEU A 221 -7.90 -11.73 -4.36
CA LEU A 221 -7.39 -11.58 -2.99
C LEU A 221 -7.96 -10.34 -2.31
N ALA A 222 -8.15 -9.23 -3.03
CA ALA A 222 -8.81 -8.04 -2.53
C ALA A 222 -10.25 -8.35 -2.07
N VAL A 223 -11.05 -9.01 -2.93
CA VAL A 223 -12.42 -9.46 -2.58
C VAL A 223 -12.39 -10.36 -1.35
N LEU A 224 -11.55 -11.39 -1.34
CA LEU A 224 -11.48 -12.31 -0.20
C LEU A 224 -11.11 -11.60 1.10
N GLY A 225 -10.27 -10.57 1.04
CA GLY A 225 -9.83 -9.80 2.20
C GLY A 225 -10.91 -8.90 2.82
N CYS A 226 -11.78 -8.31 2.00
CA CYS A 226 -12.70 -7.28 2.44
C CYS A 226 -14.19 -7.60 2.32
N HIS A 227 -14.61 -8.62 1.57
CA HIS A 227 -16.03 -8.88 1.29
C HIS A 227 -16.92 -9.01 2.54
N ILE A 228 -16.37 -9.42 3.68
CA ILE A 228 -17.12 -9.48 4.95
C ILE A 228 -17.59 -8.12 5.47
N LEU A 229 -17.05 -7.02 4.93
CA LEU A 229 -17.46 -5.64 5.22
C LEU A 229 -18.45 -5.10 4.20
N LEU A 230 -18.75 -5.87 3.14
CA LEU A 230 -19.75 -5.48 2.16
C LEU A 230 -21.13 -5.48 2.82
N GLU A 231 -21.92 -4.43 2.57
CA GLU A 231 -23.27 -4.33 3.10
C GLU A 231 -24.11 -5.55 2.68
N GLN A 232 -24.86 -6.10 3.63
CA GLN A 232 -25.73 -7.24 3.39
C GLN A 232 -26.86 -6.85 2.44
N GLY A 233 -27.30 -7.80 1.63
CA GLY A 233 -28.36 -7.59 0.63
C GLY A 233 -28.22 -8.54 -0.55
N ASP A 234 -29.24 -8.53 -1.40
CA ASP A 234 -29.27 -9.31 -2.64
C ASP A 234 -28.79 -8.47 -3.83
N GLY A 235 -28.48 -9.15 -4.93
CA GLY A 235 -28.12 -8.52 -6.20
C GLY A 235 -26.63 -8.20 -6.33
N PRO A 236 -26.22 -7.63 -7.46
CA PRO A 236 -24.81 -7.33 -7.73
C PRO A 236 -24.28 -6.22 -6.81
N ALA A 237 -23.02 -6.34 -6.43
CA ALA A 237 -22.30 -5.34 -5.66
C ALA A 237 -20.92 -5.12 -6.26
N MET A 238 -20.35 -3.94 -6.02
CA MET A 238 -19.03 -3.61 -6.54
C MET A 238 -18.01 -3.46 -5.42
N ILE A 239 -16.86 -4.10 -5.60
CA ILE A 239 -15.69 -3.93 -4.76
C ILE A 239 -14.58 -3.32 -5.61
N PHE A 240 -13.86 -2.34 -5.08
CA PHE A 240 -12.71 -1.77 -5.77
C PHE A 240 -11.50 -1.58 -4.85
N ASP A 241 -10.30 -1.68 -5.42
CA ASP A 241 -9.02 -1.44 -4.74
C ASP A 241 -8.22 -0.38 -5.50
N ILE A 242 -8.03 0.80 -4.89
CA ILE A 242 -7.19 1.86 -5.47
C ILE A 242 -5.74 1.65 -5.01
N GLY A 243 -4.98 0.99 -5.87
CA GLY A 243 -3.57 0.68 -5.67
C GLY A 243 -2.62 1.85 -6.01
N GLY A 244 -1.33 1.54 -5.96
CA GLY A 244 -0.29 2.48 -6.36
C GLY A 244 -0.12 2.56 -7.89
N GLY A 245 -0.13 1.42 -8.58
CA GLY A 245 0.08 1.36 -10.02
C GLY A 245 -1.13 0.89 -10.83
N SER A 246 -2.12 0.27 -10.18
CA SER A 246 -3.37 -0.15 -10.79
C SER A 246 -4.55 0.15 -9.87
N THR A 247 -5.75 0.04 -10.45
CA THR A 247 -7.01 0.01 -9.70
C THR A 247 -7.84 -1.17 -10.18
N GLU A 248 -8.24 -2.01 -9.25
CA GLU A 248 -9.11 -3.16 -9.53
C GLU A 248 -10.57 -2.79 -9.28
N MET A 249 -11.46 -3.11 -10.22
CA MET A 249 -12.91 -3.07 -10.05
C MET A 249 -13.48 -4.47 -10.23
N VAL A 250 -14.28 -4.93 -9.27
CA VAL A 250 -14.78 -6.30 -9.23
C VAL A 250 -16.28 -6.28 -8.96
N LEU A 251 -17.06 -6.76 -9.92
CA LEU A 251 -18.48 -6.97 -9.77
C LEU A 251 -18.69 -8.35 -9.15
N VAL A 252 -19.41 -8.40 -8.03
CA VAL A 252 -19.68 -9.63 -7.29
C VAL A 252 -21.16 -9.85 -7.08
N GLU A 253 -21.53 -11.11 -6.95
CA GLU A 253 -22.84 -11.54 -6.47
C GLU A 253 -22.70 -12.14 -5.08
N THR A 254 -23.52 -11.65 -4.16
CA THR A 254 -23.59 -12.12 -2.78
C THR A 254 -24.59 -13.26 -2.65
N GLY A 255 -24.45 -14.13 -1.65
CA GLY A 255 -25.35 -15.27 -1.40
C GLY A 255 -24.64 -16.54 -0.97
N GLU A 256 -23.34 -16.62 -1.24
CA GLU A 256 -22.43 -17.66 -0.72
C GLU A 256 -21.48 -17.08 0.34
N THR A 257 -20.75 -17.94 1.06
CA THR A 257 -19.77 -17.54 2.08
C THR A 257 -18.68 -16.61 1.52
N VAL A 258 -18.26 -16.85 0.27
CA VAL A 258 -17.40 -15.95 -0.49
C VAL A 258 -18.18 -15.51 -1.73
N PRO A 259 -18.30 -14.20 -2.01
CA PRO A 259 -19.04 -13.73 -3.17
C PRO A 259 -18.48 -14.28 -4.49
N ARG A 260 -19.39 -14.60 -5.41
CA ARG A 260 -19.02 -15.02 -6.76
C ARG A 260 -18.63 -13.79 -7.58
N ILE A 261 -17.47 -13.82 -8.23
CA ILE A 261 -17.05 -12.76 -9.14
C ILE A 261 -17.80 -12.92 -10.48
N LEU A 262 -18.53 -11.88 -10.88
CA LEU A 262 -19.30 -11.84 -12.13
C LEU A 262 -18.47 -11.24 -13.29
N ASP A 263 -17.77 -10.14 -13.02
CA ASP A 263 -16.86 -9.47 -13.95
C ASP A 263 -15.78 -8.73 -13.14
N TRP A 264 -14.66 -8.42 -13.76
CA TRP A 264 -13.60 -7.63 -13.16
C TRP A 264 -12.76 -6.91 -14.23
N GLN A 265 -12.11 -5.82 -13.83
CA GLN A 265 -11.06 -5.17 -14.59
C GLN A 265 -9.96 -4.69 -13.63
N SER A 266 -8.71 -4.72 -14.10
CA SER A 266 -7.62 -3.94 -13.51
C SER A 266 -7.22 -2.86 -14.51
N ALA A 267 -7.47 -1.60 -14.18
CA ALA A 267 -7.01 -0.47 -14.97
C ALA A 267 -5.58 -0.10 -14.56
N PRO A 268 -4.70 0.31 -15.49
CA PRO A 268 -3.30 0.63 -15.22
C PRO A 268 -3.10 1.99 -14.51
N TRP A 269 -4.12 2.46 -13.79
CA TRP A 269 -4.15 3.73 -13.09
C TRP A 269 -4.30 3.49 -11.60
N GLY A 270 -3.20 3.54 -10.88
CA GLY A 270 -3.19 3.74 -9.44
C GLY A 270 -2.68 5.15 -9.12
N VAL A 271 -2.61 5.49 -7.83
CA VAL A 271 -2.27 6.87 -7.43
C VAL A 271 -0.88 7.33 -7.88
N VAL A 272 0.10 6.41 -7.98
CA VAL A 272 1.46 6.71 -8.46
C VAL A 272 1.46 6.83 -9.98
N SER A 273 0.98 5.80 -10.69
CA SER A 273 1.02 5.78 -12.15
C SER A 273 0.22 6.93 -12.77
N LEU A 274 -0.95 7.26 -12.20
CA LEU A 274 -1.77 8.37 -12.68
C LEU A 274 -1.10 9.73 -12.44
N THR A 275 -0.56 9.97 -11.24
CA THR A 275 0.17 11.21 -10.92
C THR A 275 1.35 11.43 -11.87
N GLU A 276 2.18 10.40 -12.07
CA GLU A 276 3.33 10.45 -12.96
C GLU A 276 2.95 10.67 -14.42
N SER A 277 1.79 10.16 -14.84
CA SER A 277 1.32 10.27 -16.21
C SER A 277 0.98 11.71 -16.60
N VAL A 278 0.53 12.53 -15.63
CA VAL A 278 0.22 13.96 -15.83
C VAL A 278 1.48 14.82 -15.68
N GLY A 279 2.43 14.37 -14.86
CA GLY A 279 3.71 15.06 -14.67
C GLY A 279 3.64 16.24 -13.70
N PRO A 280 4.66 17.11 -13.68
CA PRO A 280 4.70 18.25 -12.78
C PRO A 280 3.55 19.24 -13.03
N ILE A 281 2.85 19.63 -11.96
CA ILE A 281 1.73 20.57 -12.00
C ILE A 281 2.22 21.91 -11.46
N ALA A 282 1.97 23.00 -12.19
CA ALA A 282 2.30 24.34 -11.72
C ALA A 282 1.46 24.71 -10.48
N ASP A 283 2.01 25.53 -9.59
CA ASP A 283 1.31 25.96 -8.37
C ASP A 283 0.33 27.11 -8.66
N SER A 284 -0.65 26.86 -9.52
CA SER A 284 -1.78 27.76 -9.77
C SER A 284 -3.10 27.00 -9.72
N PRO A 285 -4.21 27.65 -9.33
CA PRO A 285 -5.54 27.03 -9.33
C PRO A 285 -5.93 26.44 -10.70
N GLU A 286 -5.59 27.13 -11.80
CA GLU A 286 -5.94 26.73 -13.16
C GLU A 286 -5.20 25.45 -13.57
N ALA A 287 -3.89 25.40 -13.32
CA ALA A 287 -3.07 24.22 -13.63
C ALA A 287 -3.50 23.00 -12.82
N ARG A 288 -3.91 23.19 -11.56
CA ARG A 288 -4.47 22.11 -10.72
C ARG A 288 -5.79 21.59 -11.26
N ALA A 289 -6.69 22.49 -11.70
CA ALA A 289 -7.97 22.10 -12.27
C ALA A 289 -7.81 21.33 -13.59
N GLU A 290 -6.92 21.81 -14.48
CA GLU A 290 -6.58 21.13 -15.74
C GLU A 290 -5.99 19.75 -15.49
N ALA A 291 -5.01 19.65 -14.59
CA ALA A 291 -4.41 18.37 -14.21
C ALA A 291 -5.45 17.39 -13.65
N TYR A 292 -6.37 17.85 -12.79
CA TYR A 292 -7.42 17.00 -12.24
C TYR A 292 -8.39 16.49 -13.31
N ALA A 293 -8.79 17.37 -14.24
CA ALA A 293 -9.64 16.99 -15.37
C ALA A 293 -8.95 15.97 -16.28
N GLU A 294 -7.65 16.14 -16.56
CA GLU A 294 -6.86 15.18 -17.33
C GLU A 294 -6.72 13.83 -16.62
N MET A 295 -6.53 13.83 -15.28
CA MET A 295 -6.54 12.60 -14.49
C MET A 295 -7.86 11.85 -14.63
N ARG A 296 -8.99 12.55 -14.48
CA ARG A 296 -10.34 11.97 -14.64
C ARG A 296 -10.54 11.40 -16.04
N ARG A 297 -10.20 12.15 -17.09
CA ARG A 297 -10.29 11.70 -18.49
C ARG A 297 -9.56 10.38 -18.72
N ARG A 298 -8.30 10.26 -18.26
CA ARG A 298 -7.50 9.03 -18.43
C ARG A 298 -8.08 7.84 -17.69
N VAL A 299 -8.61 8.07 -16.49
CA VAL A 299 -9.25 7.02 -15.70
C VAL A 299 -10.55 6.57 -16.37
N ASP A 300 -11.38 7.51 -16.83
CA ASP A 300 -12.63 7.23 -17.53
C ASP A 300 -12.37 6.43 -18.82
N GLU A 301 -11.34 6.78 -19.59
CA GLU A 301 -10.89 6.00 -20.75
C GLU A 301 -10.40 4.60 -20.36
N GLY A 302 -9.64 4.48 -19.28
CA GLY A 302 -9.15 3.19 -18.78
C GLY A 302 -10.26 2.25 -18.34
N PHE A 303 -11.40 2.78 -17.89
CA PHE A 303 -12.56 2.00 -17.44
C PHE A 303 -13.71 1.95 -18.46
N ALA A 304 -13.59 2.57 -19.63
CA ALA A 304 -14.67 2.70 -20.60
C ALA A 304 -15.30 1.34 -20.96
N ASP A 305 -14.47 0.34 -21.27
CA ASP A 305 -14.92 -1.01 -21.63
C ASP A 305 -15.66 -1.68 -20.46
N PHE A 306 -15.16 -1.57 -19.24
CA PHE A 306 -15.82 -2.16 -18.07
C PHE A 306 -17.13 -1.44 -17.73
N SER A 307 -17.15 -0.11 -17.80
CA SER A 307 -18.37 0.69 -17.61
C SER A 307 -19.51 0.23 -18.54
N GLN A 308 -19.18 -0.06 -19.82
CA GLN A 308 -20.14 -0.63 -20.76
C GLN A 308 -20.59 -2.03 -20.35
N ARG A 309 -19.67 -2.93 -20.00
CA ARG A 309 -20.02 -4.32 -19.61
C ARG A 309 -20.89 -4.40 -18.36
N VAL A 310 -20.69 -3.51 -17.38
CA VAL A 310 -21.47 -3.53 -16.12
C VAL A 310 -22.79 -2.77 -16.19
N THR A 311 -23.07 -2.03 -17.28
CA THR A 311 -24.28 -1.21 -17.41
C THR A 311 -25.58 -2.00 -17.16
N PRO A 312 -25.81 -3.20 -17.73
CA PRO A 312 -27.05 -3.93 -17.47
C PRO A 312 -27.20 -4.32 -15.99
N MET A 313 -26.10 -4.63 -15.30
CA MET A 313 -26.14 -5.00 -13.87
C MET A 313 -26.33 -3.78 -12.97
N ARG A 314 -25.81 -2.62 -13.40
CA ARG A 314 -26.07 -1.33 -12.75
C ARG A 314 -27.54 -0.96 -12.82
N GLU A 315 -28.17 -1.11 -13.99
CA GLU A 315 -29.59 -0.81 -14.18
C GLU A 315 -30.48 -1.69 -13.29
N VAL A 316 -30.15 -2.98 -13.16
CA VAL A 316 -30.84 -3.89 -12.22
C VAL A 316 -30.66 -3.44 -10.77
N ALA A 317 -29.43 -3.09 -10.36
CA ALA A 317 -29.16 -2.62 -9.00
C ALA A 317 -29.88 -1.29 -8.69
N GLN A 318 -29.94 -0.38 -9.66
CA GLN A 318 -30.64 0.90 -9.59
C GLN A 318 -32.15 0.71 -9.42
N ALA A 319 -32.77 -0.15 -10.24
CA ALA A 319 -34.20 -0.44 -10.15
C ALA A 319 -34.61 -1.06 -8.81
N GLN A 320 -33.66 -1.67 -8.09
CA GLN A 320 -33.85 -2.26 -6.77
C GLN A 320 -33.47 -1.34 -5.62
N GLU A 321 -32.98 -0.12 -5.89
CA GLU A 321 -32.41 0.82 -4.89
C GLU A 321 -31.30 0.17 -4.04
N ARG A 322 -30.48 -0.70 -4.65
CA ARG A 322 -29.51 -1.58 -3.95
C ARG A 322 -28.09 -1.50 -4.52
N ILE A 323 -27.65 -0.32 -4.93
CA ILE A 323 -26.28 -0.14 -5.43
C ILE A 323 -25.30 -0.18 -4.25
N ARG A 324 -24.68 -1.34 -4.05
CA ARG A 324 -23.70 -1.55 -2.97
C ARG A 324 -22.29 -1.38 -3.50
N LEU A 325 -21.47 -0.64 -2.74
CA LEU A 325 -20.10 -0.29 -3.12
C LEU A 325 -19.17 -0.38 -1.91
N LEU A 326 -18.05 -1.08 -2.06
CA LEU A 326 -17.01 -1.23 -1.04
C LEU A 326 -15.65 -0.87 -1.64
N GLY A 327 -14.99 0.12 -1.06
CA GLY A 327 -13.63 0.52 -1.43
C GLY A 327 -12.60 0.04 -0.43
N THR A 328 -11.41 -0.31 -0.90
CA THR A 328 -10.24 -0.59 -0.06
C THR A 328 -9.00 0.24 -0.44
N SER A 329 -7.95 0.11 0.38
CA SER A 329 -6.63 0.75 0.27
C SER A 329 -6.54 2.20 0.77
N GLY A 330 -5.39 2.82 0.55
CA GLY A 330 -4.96 4.06 1.21
C GLY A 330 -5.81 5.28 0.86
N THR A 331 -6.33 5.36 -0.37
CA THR A 331 -7.14 6.50 -0.82
C THR A 331 -8.44 6.60 -0.01
N VAL A 332 -9.26 5.54 -0.05
CA VAL A 332 -10.57 5.53 0.62
C VAL A 332 -10.44 5.63 2.14
N THR A 333 -9.43 4.99 2.74
CA THR A 333 -9.17 5.08 4.18
C THR A 333 -8.69 6.48 4.59
N THR A 334 -7.96 7.19 3.73
CA THR A 334 -7.60 8.60 3.95
C THR A 334 -8.84 9.49 3.90
N LEU A 335 -9.66 9.38 2.86
CA LEU A 335 -10.88 10.19 2.71
C LEU A 335 -11.88 9.93 3.83
N ALA A 336 -12.03 8.68 4.27
CA ALA A 336 -12.82 8.32 5.44
C ALA A 336 -12.28 8.99 6.73
N SER A 337 -10.96 9.04 6.90
CA SER A 337 -10.36 9.73 8.05
C SER A 337 -10.64 11.23 8.05
N LEU A 338 -10.68 11.86 6.86
CA LEU A 338 -11.04 13.27 6.70
C LEU A 338 -12.53 13.52 6.96
N HIS A 339 -13.39 12.61 6.50
CA HIS A 339 -14.83 12.68 6.78
C HIS A 339 -15.15 12.58 8.28
N LEU A 340 -14.38 11.77 9.00
CA LEU A 340 -14.45 11.67 10.46
C LEU A 340 -13.69 12.78 11.21
N GLU A 341 -13.04 13.70 10.47
CA GLU A 341 -12.21 14.78 11.02
C GLU A 341 -11.14 14.31 12.01
N LEU A 342 -10.54 13.13 11.76
CA LEU A 342 -9.59 12.53 12.68
C LEU A 342 -8.28 13.34 12.73
N PRO A 343 -7.70 13.57 13.92
CA PRO A 343 -6.41 14.25 14.06
C PRO A 343 -5.25 13.39 13.53
N GLN A 344 -5.43 12.07 13.52
CA GLN A 344 -4.48 11.09 12.99
C GLN A 344 -5.24 9.82 12.61
N TYR A 345 -4.64 9.02 11.73
CA TYR A 345 -5.24 7.77 11.27
C TYR A 345 -5.57 6.81 12.42
N ASP A 346 -6.83 6.40 12.53
CA ASP A 346 -7.28 5.34 13.43
C ASP A 346 -8.04 4.27 12.66
N ARG A 347 -7.40 3.10 12.50
CA ARG A 347 -7.98 1.94 11.84
C ARG A 347 -9.32 1.50 12.46
N ARG A 348 -9.48 1.62 13.78
CA ARG A 348 -10.70 1.15 14.47
C ARG A 348 -11.91 2.01 14.13
N ALA A 349 -11.69 3.29 13.83
CA ALA A 349 -12.73 4.21 13.41
C ALA A 349 -13.05 4.09 11.91
N VAL A 350 -12.06 3.70 11.09
CA VAL A 350 -12.17 3.70 9.62
C VAL A 350 -12.61 2.35 9.04
N ASP A 351 -12.11 1.23 9.56
CA ASP A 351 -12.38 -0.09 9.01
C ASP A 351 -13.83 -0.53 9.25
N GLY A 352 -14.58 -0.76 8.17
CA GLY A 352 -16.01 -1.07 8.21
C GLY A 352 -16.94 0.14 8.27
N LEU A 353 -16.40 1.36 8.21
CA LEU A 353 -17.20 2.58 8.12
C LEU A 353 -18.01 2.59 6.82
N ILE A 354 -19.23 3.10 6.88
CA ILE A 354 -20.04 3.36 5.69
C ILE A 354 -20.40 4.84 5.67
N VAL A 355 -20.06 5.52 4.58
CA VAL A 355 -20.17 6.98 4.44
C VAL A 355 -21.04 7.37 3.23
N PRO A 356 -21.68 8.55 3.24
CA PRO A 356 -22.33 9.06 2.03
C PRO A 356 -21.30 9.27 0.91
N ALA A 357 -21.59 8.79 -0.30
CA ALA A 357 -20.72 8.95 -1.45
C ALA A 357 -20.49 10.42 -1.81
N ASP A 358 -21.51 11.26 -1.64
CA ASP A 358 -21.40 12.72 -1.85
C ASP A 358 -20.41 13.38 -0.89
N SER A 359 -20.26 12.86 0.34
CA SER A 359 -19.24 13.35 1.26
C SER A 359 -17.83 13.06 0.74
N MET A 360 -17.62 11.87 0.16
CA MET A 360 -16.34 11.52 -0.46
C MET A 360 -16.06 12.40 -1.67
N ARG A 361 -17.07 12.65 -2.51
CA ARG A 361 -16.95 13.54 -3.67
C ARG A 361 -16.61 14.97 -3.26
N ALA A 362 -17.27 15.51 -2.24
CA ALA A 362 -16.99 16.85 -1.71
C ALA A 362 -15.54 16.97 -1.19
N ILE A 363 -15.06 15.96 -0.46
CA ILE A 363 -13.66 15.93 0.03
C ILE A 363 -12.69 15.85 -1.16
N SER A 364 -12.94 14.96 -2.13
CA SER A 364 -12.14 14.83 -3.35
C SER A 364 -11.98 16.16 -4.08
N GLN A 365 -13.09 16.86 -4.33
CA GLN A 365 -13.10 18.15 -5.02
C GLN A 365 -12.42 19.26 -4.22
N SER A 366 -12.51 19.22 -2.89
CA SER A 366 -11.78 20.14 -2.01
C SER A 366 -10.27 19.93 -2.11
N LEU A 367 -9.80 18.68 -2.01
CA LEU A 367 -8.38 18.33 -2.08
C LEU A 367 -7.75 18.62 -3.44
N ALA A 368 -8.52 18.48 -4.53
CA ALA A 368 -8.08 18.81 -5.88
C ALA A 368 -7.77 20.31 -6.05
N LYS A 369 -8.48 21.18 -5.32
CA LYS A 369 -8.31 22.65 -5.40
C LYS A 369 -7.14 23.17 -4.57
N MET A 370 -6.79 22.46 -3.49
CA MET A 370 -5.68 22.82 -2.60
C MET A 370 -4.33 22.79 -3.32
N SER A 371 -3.42 23.66 -2.91
CA SER A 371 -1.99 23.58 -3.21
C SER A 371 -1.34 22.38 -2.50
N TYR A 372 -0.11 22.05 -2.89
CA TYR A 372 0.66 21.02 -2.19
C TYR A 372 0.87 21.36 -0.71
N ALA A 373 1.20 22.63 -0.40
CA ALA A 373 1.44 23.09 0.96
C ALA A 373 0.19 22.96 1.84
N GLU A 374 -0.97 23.33 1.30
CA GLU A 374 -2.26 23.17 2.00
C GLU A 374 -2.55 21.69 2.27
N ARG A 375 -2.38 20.80 1.27
CA ARG A 375 -2.59 19.35 1.47
C ARG A 375 -1.67 18.75 2.53
N VAL A 376 -0.42 19.20 2.60
CA VAL A 376 0.54 18.74 3.64
C VAL A 376 0.04 19.10 5.04
N ALA A 377 -0.67 20.21 5.20
CA ALA A 377 -1.20 20.67 6.48
C ALA A 377 -2.49 19.95 6.90
N VAL A 378 -3.16 19.24 5.99
CA VAL A 378 -4.38 18.49 6.31
C VAL A 378 -4.04 17.26 7.18
N PRO A 379 -4.71 17.08 8.33
CA PRO A 379 -4.57 15.88 9.15
C PRO A 379 -4.75 14.59 8.35
N CYS A 380 -4.08 13.52 8.75
CA CYS A 380 -4.09 12.20 8.08
C CYS A 380 -3.50 12.13 6.65
N ILE A 381 -3.23 13.24 5.96
CA ILE A 381 -2.54 13.26 4.65
C ILE A 381 -1.03 13.37 4.86
N GLY A 382 -0.58 14.49 5.42
CA GLY A 382 0.83 14.80 5.63
C GLY A 382 1.68 14.78 4.35
N ARG A 383 2.99 14.80 4.50
CA ARG A 383 3.94 14.89 3.37
C ARG A 383 3.96 13.64 2.49
N GLU A 384 3.76 12.46 3.06
CA GLU A 384 3.94 11.19 2.34
C GLU A 384 2.83 10.90 1.32
N ARG A 385 1.64 11.50 1.50
CA ARG A 385 0.45 11.28 0.67
C ARG A 385 -0.01 12.53 -0.10
N SER A 386 0.50 13.72 0.20
CA SER A 386 0.00 14.99 -0.36
C SER A 386 0.21 15.11 -1.88
N ASP A 387 1.20 14.43 -2.43
CA ASP A 387 1.46 14.34 -3.87
C ASP A 387 0.53 13.36 -4.58
N LEU A 388 0.15 12.26 -3.92
CA LEU A 388 -0.60 11.15 -4.53
C LEU A 388 -2.13 11.21 -4.31
N VAL A 389 -2.59 11.89 -3.26
CA VAL A 389 -4.01 11.86 -2.84
C VAL A 389 -4.96 12.39 -3.92
N VAL A 390 -4.53 13.37 -4.72
CA VAL A 390 -5.35 13.99 -5.77
C VAL A 390 -5.67 13.00 -6.89
N ALA A 391 -4.69 12.18 -7.30
CA ALA A 391 -4.92 11.10 -8.26
C ALA A 391 -5.91 10.06 -7.70
N GLY A 392 -5.80 9.74 -6.40
CA GLY A 392 -6.77 8.87 -5.74
C GLY A 392 -8.19 9.44 -5.75
N CYS A 393 -8.34 10.75 -5.56
CA CYS A 393 -9.62 11.45 -5.65
C CYS A 393 -10.23 11.34 -7.06
N ALA A 394 -9.39 11.54 -8.09
CA ALA A 394 -9.83 11.41 -9.49
C ALA A 394 -10.33 9.99 -9.80
N ILE A 395 -9.60 8.98 -9.34
CA ILE A 395 -9.98 7.57 -9.52
C ILE A 395 -11.31 7.26 -8.82
N LEU A 396 -11.46 7.70 -7.57
CA LEU A 396 -12.68 7.45 -6.82
C LEU A 396 -13.90 8.11 -7.48
N GLU A 397 -13.78 9.36 -7.93
CA GLU A 397 -14.89 10.04 -8.63
C GLU A 397 -15.29 9.31 -9.92
N SER A 398 -14.33 8.76 -10.69
CA SER A 398 -14.65 7.91 -11.86
C SER A 398 -15.41 6.65 -11.47
N ILE A 399 -15.02 5.99 -10.39
CA ILE A 399 -15.70 4.79 -9.89
C ILE A 399 -17.14 5.13 -9.47
N LEU A 400 -17.33 6.24 -8.76
CA LEU A 400 -18.66 6.70 -8.33
C LEU A 400 -19.57 7.06 -9.51
N ASP A 401 -19.01 7.49 -10.64
CA ASP A 401 -19.80 7.75 -11.85
C ASP A 401 -20.18 6.45 -12.58
N ILE A 402 -19.27 5.45 -12.58
CA ILE A 402 -19.53 4.12 -13.15
C ILE A 402 -20.57 3.36 -12.34
N TRP A 403 -20.48 3.43 -11.00
CA TRP A 403 -21.32 2.70 -10.05
C TRP A 403 -21.84 3.65 -8.96
N PRO A 404 -22.95 4.36 -9.22
CA PRO A 404 -23.40 5.52 -8.43
C PRO A 404 -24.14 5.11 -7.15
N ALA A 405 -23.43 4.47 -6.24
CA ALA A 405 -23.95 4.15 -4.91
C ALA A 405 -24.12 5.41 -4.07
N ASP A 406 -25.22 5.52 -3.32
CA ASP A 406 -25.42 6.62 -2.36
C ASP A 406 -24.45 6.54 -1.17
N ARG A 407 -23.97 5.33 -0.88
CA ARG A 407 -23.11 5.02 0.25
C ARG A 407 -21.90 4.20 -0.19
N LEU A 408 -20.75 4.50 0.41
CA LEU A 408 -19.49 3.81 0.21
C LEU A 408 -19.07 3.12 1.51
N GLY A 409 -18.94 1.80 1.47
CA GLY A 409 -18.25 1.04 2.51
C GLY A 409 -16.74 1.23 2.41
N ILE A 410 -16.06 1.30 3.56
CA ILE A 410 -14.61 1.50 3.67
C ILE A 410 -13.97 0.28 4.31
N ALA A 411 -13.02 -0.32 3.62
CA ALA A 411 -12.20 -1.40 4.15
C ALA A 411 -10.75 -0.95 4.35
N ASP A 412 -10.20 -1.16 5.55
CA ASP A 412 -8.74 -1.20 5.77
C ASP A 412 -8.24 -2.66 5.71
N ARG A 413 -8.87 -3.46 4.85
CA ARG A 413 -8.57 -4.88 4.61
C ARG A 413 -8.48 -5.12 3.13
N GLY A 414 -7.56 -5.97 2.68
CA GLY A 414 -7.42 -6.26 1.26
C GLY A 414 -6.59 -7.50 1.03
N ILE A 415 -5.65 -7.41 0.08
CA ILE A 415 -4.83 -8.54 -0.38
C ILE A 415 -4.24 -9.36 0.78
N ARG A 416 -3.69 -8.70 1.82
CA ARG A 416 -3.05 -9.38 2.97
C ARG A 416 -4.05 -10.21 3.77
N GLU A 417 -5.20 -9.65 4.09
CA GLU A 417 -6.27 -10.37 4.77
C GLU A 417 -6.81 -11.51 3.90
N GLY A 418 -6.92 -11.32 2.58
CA GLY A 418 -7.30 -12.37 1.64
C GLY A 418 -6.29 -13.52 1.58
N ILE A 419 -4.99 -13.20 1.62
CA ILE A 419 -3.92 -14.19 1.73
C ILE A 419 -4.04 -14.98 3.04
N LEU A 420 -4.16 -14.30 4.19
CA LEU A 420 -4.26 -14.96 5.48
C LEU A 420 -5.47 -15.89 5.54
N ARG A 421 -6.64 -15.45 5.06
CA ARG A 421 -7.84 -16.29 4.95
C ARG A 421 -7.59 -17.52 4.09
N SER A 422 -6.95 -17.36 2.94
CA SER A 422 -6.60 -18.48 2.06
C SER A 422 -5.68 -19.50 2.76
N LEU A 423 -4.64 -19.03 3.46
CA LEU A 423 -3.67 -19.89 4.15
C LEU A 423 -4.32 -20.66 5.31
N MET A 424 -5.21 -20.01 6.07
CA MET A 424 -5.87 -20.61 7.22
C MET A 424 -7.01 -21.55 6.82
N ALA A 425 -7.71 -21.28 5.71
CA ALA A 425 -8.74 -22.18 5.18
C ALA A 425 -8.13 -23.47 4.58
N GLY A 426 -6.93 -23.38 4.00
CA GLY A 426 -6.21 -24.53 3.43
C GLY A 426 -5.51 -25.44 4.46
N GLY A 427 -5.77 -25.28 5.76
CA GLY A 427 -5.17 -26.10 6.82
C GLY A 427 -3.64 -25.98 6.95
N GLY A 428 -3.03 -24.94 6.38
CA GLY A 428 -1.58 -24.75 6.36
C GLY A 428 -0.82 -25.50 5.26
N GLU A 429 -1.49 -26.10 4.27
CA GLU A 429 -0.78 -26.56 3.08
C GLU A 429 -0.53 -25.40 2.10
N PRO A 430 0.71 -25.18 1.62
CA PRO A 430 0.95 -24.23 0.54
C PRO A 430 0.19 -24.71 -0.70
N ALA A 431 -0.69 -23.86 -1.24
CA ALA A 431 -1.41 -24.13 -2.48
C ALA A 431 -0.43 -24.62 -3.55
N ARG A 432 -0.55 -25.88 -3.97
CA ARG A 432 0.16 -26.37 -5.15
C ARG A 432 -0.25 -25.49 -6.32
N ALA A 433 0.74 -24.91 -6.99
CA ALA A 433 0.51 -24.27 -8.28
C ALA A 433 -0.32 -25.22 -9.17
N PRO A 434 -1.28 -24.72 -9.96
CA PRO A 434 -2.11 -25.57 -10.81
C PRO A 434 -1.20 -26.45 -11.67
N ALA A 435 -1.35 -27.76 -11.53
CA ALA A 435 -0.67 -28.74 -12.36
C ALA A 435 -1.29 -28.71 -13.76
N GLN A 436 -0.96 -27.69 -14.55
CA GLN A 436 -1.36 -27.59 -15.94
C GLN A 436 -0.23 -26.94 -16.76
N GLN A 437 0.95 -27.55 -16.70
CA GLN A 437 2.05 -27.40 -17.66
C GLN A 437 3.07 -28.53 -17.43
N ARG A 438 2.58 -29.76 -17.61
CA ARG A 438 3.41 -30.91 -17.99
C ARG A 438 2.72 -31.53 -19.19
N ASN A 439 3.00 -30.93 -20.35
CA ASN A 439 2.98 -31.51 -21.69
C ASN A 439 3.04 -30.36 -22.70
N LEU A 440 4.28 -29.97 -23.01
CA LEU A 440 4.86 -29.50 -24.28
C LEU A 440 6.07 -28.63 -23.96
#